data_AF-O66981-F1
#
_entry.id   AF-O66981-F1
#
_cell.length_a   1.000
_cell.length_b   1.000
_cell.length_c   1.000
_cell.angle_alpha   90.00
_cell.angle_beta   90.00
_cell.angle_gamma   90.00
#
_symmetry.space_group_name_H-M   'P 1'
#
loop_
_entity.id
_entity.type
_entity.pdbx_description
1 polymer ?
#
loop_
_entity_poly.entity_id
_entity_poly.type
_entity_poly.pdbx_seq_one_letter_code
_entity_poly.pdbx_strand_id
1 'polypeptide(L)'
;MKLRYVFLSALALGIFACEQPQKKEETKKEEPKKEAVAQKQEAKKEEQKPQEQPKQEQKQEVKQEEQKQVAQAGGAGNPEKGKAIFQQKGCGFCHQPAVDTVGPSLKKIAQAYAGKEDQLVKFLKGEAPAIVDPAKEAIMKPQLMQLKGLSEQELRDLAAFIMSHK
;
A
#
# COMPACT_ATOMS: atom_id res chain seq x y z
N MET A 1 -0.75 38.02 47.47
CA MET A 1 -1.74 39.12 47.31
C MET A 1 -2.72 38.77 46.20
N LYS A 2 -3.83 39.53 46.06
CA LYS A 2 -4.69 39.51 44.86
C LYS A 2 -4.21 40.60 43.90
N LEU A 3 -4.09 40.32 42.61
CA LEU A 3 -4.10 41.36 41.58
C LEU A 3 -5.03 40.92 40.46
N ARG A 4 -6.02 41.76 40.16
CA ARG A 4 -6.99 41.58 39.09
C ARG A 4 -6.59 42.56 38.01
N TYR A 5 -6.58 42.15 36.74
CA TYR A 5 -6.77 43.12 35.67
C TYR A 5 -7.74 42.56 34.63
N VAL A 6 -8.74 43.38 34.32
CA VAL A 6 -9.74 43.14 33.30
C VAL A 6 -9.38 44.05 32.14
N PHE A 7 -9.37 43.52 30.92
CA PHE A 7 -9.39 44.35 29.71
C PHE A 7 -10.51 43.88 28.79
N LEU A 8 -11.64 44.56 28.87
CA LEU A 8 -12.62 44.61 27.79
C LEU A 8 -12.16 45.69 26.80
N SER A 9 -12.03 45.33 25.54
CA SER A 9 -12.15 46.22 24.38
C SER A 9 -12.41 45.33 23.17
N ALA A 10 -13.63 45.19 22.63
CA ALA A 10 -14.52 46.18 21.99
C ALA A 10 -14.31 46.23 20.46
N LEU A 11 -15.39 46.59 19.75
CA LEU A 11 -15.64 46.30 18.34
C LEU A 11 -14.66 46.94 17.34
N ALA A 12 -14.49 46.28 16.20
CA ALA A 12 -14.37 46.94 14.91
C ALA A 12 -15.20 46.18 13.85
N LEU A 13 -16.14 46.88 13.19
CA LEU A 13 -16.92 46.43 12.03
C LEU A 13 -16.84 47.51 10.96
N GLY A 14 -16.61 47.12 9.70
CA GLY A 14 -16.54 48.02 8.53
C GLY A 14 -15.53 47.47 7.50
N ILE A 15 -15.87 47.07 6.27
CA ILE A 15 -16.59 47.72 5.12
C ILE A 15 -15.59 48.38 4.14
N PHE A 16 -15.97 48.47 2.85
CA PHE A 16 -15.20 48.94 1.68
C PHE A 16 -14.10 47.96 1.22
N ALA A 17 -14.19 47.20 0.12
CA ALA A 17 -15.07 47.17 -1.07
C ALA A 17 -14.89 48.31 -2.11
N CYS A 18 -14.41 47.93 -3.30
CA CYS A 18 -14.24 48.70 -4.55
C CYS A 18 -13.31 49.94 -4.51
N GLU A 19 -12.25 49.91 -5.33
CA GLU A 19 -12.30 50.62 -6.61
C GLU A 19 -11.42 49.91 -7.69
N GLN A 20 -11.80 50.03 -8.96
CA GLN A 20 -11.14 49.48 -10.16
C GLN A 20 -10.83 50.68 -11.11
N PRO A 21 -10.66 50.59 -12.46
CA PRO A 21 -10.38 49.47 -13.38
C PRO A 21 -9.19 49.72 -14.33
N GLN A 22 -9.09 48.88 -15.38
CA GLN A 22 -8.64 49.13 -16.79
C GLN A 22 -7.43 48.25 -17.22
N LYS A 23 -7.43 47.53 -18.38
CA LYS A 23 -8.47 47.32 -19.42
C LYS A 23 -8.10 46.19 -20.42
N LYS A 24 -9.09 45.37 -20.84
CA LYS A 24 -9.13 44.51 -22.07
C LYS A 24 -8.03 43.43 -22.23
N GLU A 25 -8.13 42.42 -23.09
CA GLU A 25 -9.15 42.03 -24.10
C GLU A 25 -9.36 40.48 -24.01
N GLU A 26 -10.58 39.92 -23.95
CA GLU A 26 -11.34 39.28 -25.06
C GLU A 26 -10.53 38.24 -25.90
N THR A 27 -10.98 37.01 -26.20
CA THR A 27 -12.25 36.29 -25.92
C THR A 27 -12.13 34.75 -26.06
N LYS A 28 -12.84 34.01 -25.19
CA LYS A 28 -13.71 32.81 -25.41
C LYS A 28 -13.37 31.71 -26.47
N LYS A 29 -13.72 30.45 -26.09
CA LYS A 29 -14.16 29.29 -26.94
C LYS A 29 -13.02 28.35 -27.43
N GLU A 30 -13.11 27.01 -27.57
CA GLU A 30 -13.91 25.90 -27.00
C GLU A 30 -13.45 24.57 -27.67
N GLU A 31 -13.19 23.51 -26.88
CA GLU A 31 -13.01 22.08 -27.24
C GLU A 31 -12.15 21.62 -28.46
N PRO A 32 -11.40 20.48 -28.34
CA PRO A 32 -10.51 20.00 -29.40
C PRO A 32 -11.21 19.11 -30.45
N LYS A 33 -10.94 19.34 -31.74
CA LYS A 33 -11.31 18.41 -32.83
C LYS A 33 -10.21 18.20 -33.88
N LYS A 34 -9.97 16.91 -34.12
CA LYS A 34 -9.19 16.20 -35.14
C LYS A 34 -8.99 16.91 -36.50
N GLU A 35 -7.74 16.86 -36.98
CA GLU A 35 -7.36 16.64 -38.39
C GLU A 35 -6.49 15.37 -38.42
N ALA A 36 -6.67 14.39 -39.32
CA ALA A 36 -6.59 14.40 -40.79
C ALA A 36 -5.11 14.46 -41.27
N VAL A 37 -4.46 13.33 -41.57
CA VAL A 37 -4.57 12.44 -42.76
C VAL A 37 -3.88 13.03 -44.00
N ALA A 38 -2.75 12.41 -44.40
CA ALA A 38 -2.43 12.01 -45.79
C ALA A 38 -0.98 11.46 -45.91
N GLN A 39 -0.82 10.14 -45.95
CA GLN A 39 0.36 9.48 -46.55
C GLN A 39 -0.03 8.98 -47.95
N LYS A 40 0.94 8.82 -48.87
CA LYS A 40 0.68 8.31 -50.23
C LYS A 40 1.48 7.03 -50.54
N GLN A 41 0.77 6.12 -51.23
CA GLN A 41 1.01 4.73 -51.66
C GLN A 41 2.28 4.47 -52.51
N GLU A 42 2.70 3.22 -52.78
CA GLU A 42 2.08 1.89 -52.48
C GLU A 42 2.65 1.20 -51.20
N ALA A 43 3.16 -0.04 -51.09
CA ALA A 43 3.45 -1.17 -52.00
C ALA A 43 3.60 -2.52 -51.22
N LYS A 44 3.51 -3.75 -51.78
CA LYS A 44 2.68 -4.31 -52.89
C LYS A 44 2.87 -5.86 -52.91
N LYS A 45 1.79 -6.66 -53.05
CA LYS A 45 1.72 -8.17 -52.98
C LYS A 45 2.20 -8.81 -51.64
N GLU A 46 1.94 -10.08 -51.31
CA GLU A 46 0.79 -11.00 -51.48
C GLU A 46 1.11 -12.33 -50.76
N GLU A 47 0.20 -12.78 -49.88
CA GLU A 47 -0.10 -14.16 -49.43
C GLU A 47 0.97 -15.29 -49.46
N GLN A 48 1.29 -15.90 -48.30
CA GLN A 48 1.04 -17.35 -48.01
C GLN A 48 1.48 -17.83 -46.60
N LYS A 49 0.96 -19.00 -46.19
CA LYS A 49 1.07 -19.74 -44.90
C LYS A 49 0.59 -21.21 -45.17
N PRO A 50 0.88 -22.27 -44.36
CA PRO A 50 1.85 -22.51 -43.27
C PRO A 50 2.78 -23.73 -43.49
N GLN A 51 3.88 -23.82 -42.74
CA GLN A 51 4.53 -25.06 -42.22
C GLN A 51 5.36 -24.68 -40.97
N GLU A 52 5.78 -25.52 -40.02
CA GLU A 52 5.16 -26.67 -39.32
C GLU A 52 5.95 -26.84 -37.97
N GLN A 53 5.44 -27.60 -37.00
CA GLN A 53 6.12 -27.93 -35.72
C GLN A 53 6.99 -29.22 -35.87
N PRO A 54 7.84 -29.70 -34.92
CA PRO A 54 7.62 -29.67 -33.45
C PRO A 54 8.84 -29.72 -32.46
N LYS A 55 8.52 -29.59 -31.15
CA LYS A 55 9.19 -30.23 -29.95
C LYS A 55 10.67 -29.86 -29.64
N GLN A 56 11.23 -29.88 -28.41
CA GLN A 56 10.94 -30.49 -27.08
C GLN A 56 11.09 -29.42 -25.95
N GLU A 57 10.44 -29.46 -24.76
CA GLU A 57 10.36 -30.49 -23.68
C GLU A 57 11.68 -30.57 -22.87
N GLN A 58 11.80 -30.41 -21.53
CA GLN A 58 10.86 -30.31 -20.39
C GLN A 58 11.58 -29.73 -19.12
N LYS A 59 11.03 -29.90 -17.90
CA LYS A 59 11.71 -29.88 -16.55
C LYS A 59 12.05 -28.47 -15.98
N GLN A 60 11.56 -27.96 -14.84
CA GLN A 60 10.64 -28.34 -13.74
C GLN A 60 9.88 -27.07 -13.29
N GLU A 61 8.65 -27.05 -12.78
CA GLU A 61 7.69 -28.10 -12.38
C GLU A 61 8.06 -29.00 -11.18
N VAL A 62 8.62 -28.41 -10.11
CA VAL A 62 8.54 -28.94 -8.73
C VAL A 62 8.52 -27.79 -7.71
N LYS A 63 7.38 -27.09 -7.54
CA LYS A 63 7.06 -26.34 -6.29
C LYS A 63 5.59 -25.88 -6.10
N GLN A 64 4.60 -26.63 -6.58
CA GLN A 64 3.17 -26.24 -6.41
C GLN A 64 2.27 -27.26 -5.66
N GLU A 65 2.73 -28.50 -5.39
CA GLU A 65 1.94 -29.45 -4.61
C GLU A 65 2.04 -29.28 -3.08
N GLU A 66 3.12 -28.69 -2.55
CA GLU A 66 3.31 -28.49 -1.09
C GLU A 66 2.61 -27.22 -0.55
N GLN A 67 1.52 -26.80 -1.19
CA GLN A 67 0.68 -25.68 -0.75
C GLN A 67 -0.76 -26.07 -0.40
N LYS A 68 -1.11 -27.37 -0.48
CA LYS A 68 -2.41 -27.91 -0.07
C LYS A 68 -2.36 -28.77 1.21
N GLN A 69 -1.28 -28.62 1.99
CA GLN A 69 -1.10 -29.21 3.32
C GLN A 69 -0.54 -28.13 4.27
N VAL A 70 -1.18 -27.75 5.38
CA VAL A 70 -2.43 -28.26 5.99
C VAL A 70 -3.30 -27.07 6.39
N ALA A 71 -4.62 -27.16 6.15
CA ALA A 71 -5.60 -26.28 6.78
C ALA A 71 -5.81 -26.72 8.24
N GLN A 72 -4.81 -26.46 9.09
CA GLN A 72 -4.75 -26.93 10.47
C GLN A 72 -5.18 -25.81 11.44
N ALA A 73 -6.02 -26.14 12.41
CA ALA A 73 -6.50 -25.18 13.39
C ALA A 73 -5.39 -24.83 14.40
N GLY A 74 -5.17 -23.52 14.62
CA GLY A 74 -4.41 -23.00 15.77
C GLY A 74 -2.94 -23.41 15.87
N GLY A 75 -2.28 -23.71 14.75
CA GLY A 75 -0.84 -24.02 14.74
C GLY A 75 0.05 -22.80 15.05
N ALA A 76 1.25 -23.06 15.56
CA ALA A 76 2.30 -22.04 15.63
C ALA A 76 2.73 -21.63 14.20
N GLY A 77 3.05 -20.35 14.01
CA GLY A 77 3.43 -19.82 12.69
C GLY A 77 4.81 -20.30 12.21
N ASN A 78 4.93 -20.57 10.90
CA ASN A 78 6.20 -20.85 10.24
C ASN A 78 6.87 -19.54 9.75
N PRO A 79 8.04 -19.14 10.28
CA PRO A 79 8.66 -17.86 9.93
C PRO A 79 9.28 -17.82 8.53
N GLU A 80 9.55 -18.96 7.88
CA GLU A 80 10.05 -18.98 6.50
C GLU A 80 8.92 -18.73 5.49
N LYS A 81 7.74 -19.31 5.74
CA LYS A 81 6.51 -18.98 5.00
C LYS A 81 6.12 -17.52 5.24
N GLY A 82 6.20 -17.05 6.48
CA GLY A 82 5.99 -15.64 6.83
C GLY A 82 6.94 -14.68 6.13
N LYS A 83 8.22 -15.04 5.99
CA LYS A 83 9.22 -14.28 5.22
C LYS A 83 8.81 -14.14 3.76
N ALA A 84 8.36 -15.22 3.12
CA ALA A 84 7.92 -15.21 1.73
C ALA A 84 6.70 -14.29 1.54
N ILE A 85 5.71 -14.36 2.44
CA ILE A 85 4.54 -13.46 2.45
C ILE A 85 4.98 -12.00 2.63
N PHE A 86 5.83 -11.72 3.62
CA PHE A 86 6.34 -10.37 3.92
C PHE A 86 7.07 -9.74 2.71
N GLN A 87 7.85 -10.54 1.98
CA GLN A 87 8.54 -10.12 0.76
C GLN A 87 7.55 -9.92 -0.40
N GLN A 88 6.65 -10.88 -0.65
CA GLN A 88 5.66 -10.82 -1.74
C GLN A 88 4.67 -9.64 -1.59
N LYS A 89 4.30 -9.29 -0.35
CA LYS A 89 3.42 -8.16 -0.04
C LYS A 89 4.17 -6.81 0.03
N GLY A 90 5.49 -6.79 -0.16
CA GLY A 90 6.30 -5.57 -0.17
C GLY A 90 6.47 -4.89 1.21
N CYS A 91 6.16 -5.57 2.32
CA CYS A 91 6.19 -4.97 3.66
C CYS A 91 7.56 -4.38 4.03
N GLY A 92 8.64 -4.95 3.48
CA GLY A 92 10.02 -4.48 3.68
C GLY A 92 10.33 -3.06 3.17
N PHE A 93 9.51 -2.49 2.27
CA PHE A 93 9.70 -1.09 1.84
C PHE A 93 9.50 -0.09 2.99
N CYS A 94 8.59 -0.40 3.93
CA CYS A 94 8.28 0.46 5.08
C CYS A 94 8.81 -0.08 6.42
N HIS A 95 9.13 -1.38 6.51
CA HIS A 95 9.56 -2.06 7.72
C HIS A 95 10.91 -2.74 7.53
N GLN A 96 11.98 -2.07 7.95
CA GLN A 96 13.34 -2.63 7.94
C GLN A 96 13.59 -3.47 9.21
N PRO A 97 14.55 -4.43 9.21
CA PRO A 97 14.75 -5.34 10.34
C PRO A 97 15.05 -4.64 11.68
N ALA A 98 15.94 -3.64 11.67
CA ALA A 98 16.49 -3.00 12.88
C ALA A 98 16.46 -1.46 12.86
N VAL A 99 15.93 -0.83 11.80
CA VAL A 99 15.89 0.62 11.63
C VAL A 99 14.44 1.06 11.39
N ASP A 100 13.98 2.09 12.11
CA ASP A 100 12.69 2.71 11.87
C ASP A 100 12.80 3.64 10.66
N THR A 101 11.88 3.54 9.70
CA THR A 101 11.88 4.38 8.48
C THR A 101 10.51 5.04 8.29
N VAL A 102 9.73 4.62 7.29
CA VAL A 102 8.33 5.02 7.14
C VAL A 102 7.52 4.42 8.29
N GLY A 103 7.64 3.11 8.49
CA GLY A 103 7.12 2.38 9.63
C GLY A 103 8.20 2.03 10.67
N PRO A 104 7.80 1.52 11.85
CA PRO A 104 8.72 0.99 12.85
C PRO A 104 9.43 -0.27 12.35
N SER A 105 10.66 -0.48 12.85
CA SER A 105 11.47 -1.66 12.62
C SER A 105 10.79 -2.96 13.06
N LEU A 106 11.13 -4.08 12.40
CA LEU A 106 10.66 -5.41 12.81
C LEU A 106 11.02 -5.72 14.26
N LYS A 107 12.20 -5.30 14.71
CA LYS A 107 12.64 -5.39 16.11
C LYS A 107 11.73 -4.66 17.08
N LYS A 108 11.37 -3.39 16.79
CA LYS A 108 10.43 -2.63 17.62
C LYS A 108 9.04 -3.27 17.66
N ILE A 109 8.57 -3.83 16.54
CA ILE A 109 7.27 -4.55 16.48
C ILE A 109 7.34 -5.85 17.29
N ALA A 110 8.38 -6.67 17.11
CA ALA A 110 8.59 -7.94 17.81
C ALA A 110 8.65 -7.78 19.33
N GLN A 111 9.21 -6.67 19.81
CA GLN A 111 9.26 -6.32 21.24
C GLN A 111 7.90 -5.85 21.77
N ALA A 112 7.17 -4.98 21.04
CA ALA A 112 5.86 -4.50 21.46
C ALA A 112 4.79 -5.62 21.55
N TYR A 113 4.86 -6.59 20.63
CA TYR A 113 4.00 -7.78 20.57
C TYR A 113 4.60 -9.02 21.25
N ALA A 114 5.66 -8.89 22.06
CA ALA A 114 6.22 -10.00 22.82
C ALA A 114 5.15 -10.62 23.75
N GLY A 115 4.87 -11.92 23.57
CA GLY A 115 3.79 -12.63 24.27
C GLY A 115 2.36 -12.30 23.82
N LYS A 116 2.19 -11.62 22.67
CA LYS A 116 0.89 -11.11 22.18
C LYS A 116 0.66 -11.46 20.70
N GLU A 117 1.08 -12.65 20.26
CA GLU A 117 1.02 -13.07 18.85
C GLU A 117 -0.40 -12.98 18.27
N ASP A 118 -1.43 -13.42 19.01
CA ASP A 118 -2.84 -13.27 18.57
C ASP A 118 -3.30 -11.80 18.46
N GLN A 119 -2.68 -10.85 19.17
CA GLN A 119 -2.96 -9.42 18.96
C GLN A 119 -2.29 -8.91 17.68
N LEU A 120 -1.10 -9.42 17.33
CA LEU A 120 -0.46 -9.12 16.06
C LEU A 120 -1.28 -9.70 14.89
N VAL A 121 -1.76 -10.94 15.00
CA VAL A 121 -2.67 -11.56 14.00
C VAL A 121 -3.96 -10.73 13.84
N LYS A 122 -4.59 -10.29 14.95
CA LYS A 122 -5.77 -9.41 14.89
C LYS A 122 -5.46 -8.05 14.27
N PHE A 123 -4.29 -7.46 14.54
CA PHE A 123 -3.84 -6.25 13.87
C PHE A 123 -3.67 -6.48 12.35
N LEU A 124 -3.05 -7.60 11.94
CA LEU A 124 -2.88 -7.96 10.53
C LEU A 124 -4.21 -8.21 9.79
N LYS A 125 -5.25 -8.68 10.49
CA LYS A 125 -6.65 -8.75 9.98
C LYS A 125 -7.35 -7.39 9.90
N GLY A 126 -6.83 -6.37 10.58
CA GLY A 126 -7.49 -5.06 10.75
C GLY A 126 -8.55 -5.02 11.88
N GLU A 127 -8.55 -6.01 12.77
CA GLU A 127 -9.47 -6.17 13.90
C GLU A 127 -8.98 -5.47 15.19
N ALA A 128 -7.73 -4.99 15.21
CA ALA A 128 -7.11 -4.30 16.34
C ALA A 128 -6.37 -3.01 15.90
N PRO A 129 -6.25 -1.99 16.77
CA PRO A 129 -5.51 -0.76 16.49
C PRO A 129 -3.98 -0.95 16.59
N ALA A 130 -3.22 0.00 16.07
CA ALA A 130 -1.76 -0.02 16.13
C ALA A 130 -1.23 0.34 17.54
N ILE A 131 -0.59 -0.61 18.23
CA ILE A 131 0.04 -0.37 19.55
C ILE A 131 1.47 0.21 19.48
N VAL A 132 2.09 0.23 18.30
CA VAL A 132 3.52 0.56 18.12
C VAL A 132 3.75 2.03 17.72
N ASP A 133 2.91 2.54 16.83
CA ASP A 133 2.90 3.93 16.38
C ASP A 133 1.45 4.32 16.00
N PRO A 134 0.63 4.75 16.98
CA PRO A 134 -0.76 5.13 16.73
C PRO A 134 -0.89 6.33 15.78
N ALA A 135 0.09 7.25 15.80
CA ALA A 135 0.08 8.44 14.95
C ALA A 135 0.21 8.10 13.47
N LYS A 136 0.86 6.97 13.14
CA LYS A 136 0.98 6.45 11.77
C LYS A 136 -0.02 5.34 11.42
N GLU A 137 -1.01 5.01 12.26
CA GLU A 137 -1.98 3.93 11.94
C GLU A 137 -2.64 4.17 10.57
N ALA A 138 -3.02 5.41 10.26
CA ALA A 138 -3.63 5.79 8.98
C ALA A 138 -2.77 5.48 7.74
N ILE A 139 -1.45 5.36 7.88
CA ILE A 139 -0.51 5.02 6.80
C ILE A 139 -0.43 3.50 6.60
N MET A 140 -0.50 2.73 7.70
CA MET A 140 -0.40 1.27 7.68
C MET A 140 -1.75 0.59 7.36
N LYS A 141 -2.87 1.15 7.83
CA LYS A 141 -4.21 0.57 7.71
C LYS A 141 -4.65 0.23 6.27
N PRO A 142 -4.32 1.02 5.23
CA PRO A 142 -4.57 0.64 3.84
C PRO A 142 -3.80 -0.61 3.40
N GLN A 143 -2.57 -0.82 3.89
CA GLN A 143 -1.73 -1.97 3.50
C GLN A 143 -2.34 -3.30 3.98
N LEU A 144 -3.05 -3.29 5.11
CA LEU A 144 -3.78 -4.46 5.62
C LEU A 144 -4.83 -5.00 4.64
N MET A 145 -5.32 -4.18 3.68
CA MET A 145 -6.20 -4.66 2.62
C MET A 145 -5.54 -5.72 1.72
N GLN A 146 -4.20 -5.68 1.57
CA GLN A 146 -3.43 -6.68 0.83
C GLN A 146 -3.38 -8.05 1.53
N LEU A 147 -3.70 -8.10 2.83
CA LEU A 147 -3.65 -9.30 3.67
C LEU A 147 -5.02 -10.01 3.78
N LYS A 148 -6.12 -9.37 3.38
CA LYS A 148 -7.50 -9.90 3.48
C LYS A 148 -7.76 -11.20 2.70
N GLY A 149 -6.89 -11.55 1.76
CA GLY A 149 -6.95 -12.81 1.00
C GLY A 149 -6.08 -13.94 1.58
N LEU A 150 -5.42 -13.73 2.73
CA LEU A 150 -4.61 -14.74 3.41
C LEU A 150 -5.47 -15.54 4.41
N SER A 151 -5.19 -16.83 4.53
CA SER A 151 -5.74 -17.68 5.59
C SER A 151 -5.19 -17.29 6.97
N GLU A 152 -5.84 -17.74 8.05
CA GLU A 152 -5.33 -17.47 9.40
C GLU A 152 -3.94 -18.08 9.64
N GLN A 153 -3.63 -19.24 9.05
CA GLN A 153 -2.30 -19.82 9.18
C GLN A 153 -1.24 -18.98 8.47
N GLU A 154 -1.51 -18.42 7.28
CA GLU A 154 -0.60 -17.49 6.61
C GLU A 154 -0.38 -16.19 7.41
N LEU A 155 -1.39 -15.72 8.14
CA LEU A 155 -1.27 -14.58 9.05
C LEU A 155 -0.47 -14.92 10.32
N ARG A 156 -0.58 -16.16 10.84
CA ARG A 156 0.27 -16.67 11.92
C ARG A 156 1.71 -16.87 11.47
N ASP A 157 1.94 -17.42 10.28
CA ASP A 157 3.25 -17.54 9.64
C ASP A 157 3.92 -16.15 9.51
N LEU A 158 3.18 -15.14 9.00
CA LEU A 158 3.64 -13.76 8.91
C LEU A 158 3.93 -13.13 10.29
N ALA A 159 3.08 -13.37 11.29
CA ALA A 159 3.30 -12.90 12.66
C ALA A 159 4.57 -13.52 13.28
N ALA A 160 4.79 -14.83 13.10
CA ALA A 160 5.99 -15.54 13.56
C ALA A 160 7.26 -15.02 12.88
N PHE A 161 7.22 -14.69 11.59
CA PHE A 161 8.34 -14.02 10.91
C PHE A 161 8.65 -12.65 11.52
N ILE A 162 7.64 -11.81 11.78
CA ILE A 162 7.86 -10.51 12.42
C ILE A 162 8.45 -10.72 13.83
N MET A 163 7.88 -11.64 14.62
CA MET A 163 8.28 -11.92 16.00
C MET A 163 9.63 -12.67 16.15
N SER A 164 10.29 -13.08 15.07
CA SER A 164 11.65 -13.63 15.13
C SER A 164 12.75 -12.56 15.28
N HIS A 165 12.44 -11.28 15.04
CA HIS A 165 13.41 -10.17 14.96
C HIS A 165 13.71 -9.46 16.31
N LYS A 166 13.62 -10.17 17.44
CA LYS A 166 13.63 -9.58 18.80
C LYS A 166 14.87 -8.77 19.17
#